data_AF-I7MN24-F1
#
_entry.id   AF-I7MN24-F1
#
_cell.length_a   1.000
_cell.length_b   1.000
_cell.length_c   1.000
_cell.angle_alpha   90.00
_cell.angle_beta   90.00
_cell.angle_gamma   90.00
#
_symmetry.space_group_name_H-M   'P 1'
#
loop_
_entity.id
_entity.type
_entity.pdbx_description
1 polymer ?
#
loop_
_entity_poly.entity_id
_entity_poly.type
_entity_poly.pdbx_seq_one_letter_code
_entity_poly.pdbx_strand_id
1 'polypeptide(L)'
;MKLIILFSLLAACTLAQVTNKISLSNGFVLNYSITSPKISFTLTGSNKGYVALGFGGRGMDGIDVAAFKWDGTQVVGEDRTNIDSQNVVDLDVNKGCVNNLTVDPTSTYDSSTGNWNIKFSRPLNTNEPNCDQIIQAETSQNLAFAIFKDFTWKQHTSQNSWKFTLSASAQNDPNVSSLLIQYSYLTLFFMLMIFV
;
A
#
# COMPACT_ATOMS: atom_id res chain seq x y z
N MET A 1 -10.52 37.54 25.55
CA MET A 1 -10.97 37.04 24.22
C MET A 1 -9.84 36.69 23.25
N LYS A 2 -8.60 37.21 23.40
CA LYS A 2 -7.47 36.88 22.51
C LYS A 2 -6.81 35.51 22.77
N LEU A 3 -7.01 34.90 23.94
CA LEU A 3 -6.36 33.64 24.33
C LEU A 3 -7.10 32.36 23.86
N ILE A 4 -8.39 32.45 23.54
CA ILE A 4 -9.23 31.27 23.23
C ILE A 4 -9.03 30.81 21.77
N ILE A 5 -8.67 31.75 20.87
CA ILE A 5 -8.41 31.46 19.46
C ILE A 5 -7.07 30.71 19.28
N LEU A 6 -6.10 30.92 20.17
CA LEU A 6 -4.78 30.25 20.09
C LEU A 6 -4.85 28.77 20.49
N PHE A 7 -5.74 28.40 21.42
CA PHE A 7 -5.95 27.01 21.82
C PHE A 7 -6.74 26.18 20.79
N SER A 8 -7.58 26.83 19.96
CA SER A 8 -8.32 26.16 18.89
C SER A 8 -7.47 25.87 17.65
N LEU A 9 -6.36 26.59 17.44
CA LEU A 9 -5.35 26.21 16.44
C LEU A 9 -4.44 25.06 16.90
N LEU A 10 -4.17 24.93 18.21
CA LEU A 10 -3.32 23.84 18.72
C LEU A 10 -4.03 22.49 18.79
N ALA A 11 -5.35 22.48 18.95
CA ALA A 11 -6.14 21.24 19.06
C ALA A 11 -6.48 20.56 17.72
N ALA A 12 -6.12 21.18 16.58
CA ALA A 12 -6.30 20.61 15.25
C ALA A 12 -5.04 19.90 14.71
N CYS A 13 -3.98 19.77 15.51
CA CYS A 13 -2.94 18.77 15.28
C CYS A 13 -3.44 17.41 15.75
N THR A 14 -4.53 16.92 15.16
CA THR A 14 -4.68 15.47 15.07
C THR A 14 -3.42 14.99 14.37
N LEU A 15 -2.66 14.11 15.03
CA LEU A 15 -1.61 13.33 14.40
C LEU A 15 -2.28 12.49 13.31
N ALA A 16 -2.57 13.11 12.16
CA ALA A 16 -2.70 12.39 10.92
C ALA A 16 -1.35 11.71 10.77
N GLN A 17 -1.30 10.42 11.10
CA GLN A 17 -0.17 9.59 10.70
C GLN A 17 -0.14 9.70 9.17
N VAL A 18 0.74 10.57 8.70
CA VAL A 18 1.01 10.77 7.29
C VAL A 18 1.54 9.43 6.79
N THR A 19 0.64 8.68 6.17
CA THR A 19 0.95 7.39 5.54
C THR A 19 1.32 7.70 4.11
N ASN A 20 2.41 7.11 3.64
CA ASN A 20 2.84 7.28 2.27
C ASN A 20 1.80 6.63 1.36
N LYS A 21 1.42 7.29 0.27
CA LYS A 21 0.32 6.85 -0.61
C LYS A 21 0.80 6.69 -2.05
N ILE A 22 0.37 5.60 -2.68
CA ILE A 22 0.62 5.28 -4.08
C ILE A 22 -0.73 5.02 -4.76
N SER A 23 -1.03 5.77 -5.82
CA SER A 23 -2.16 5.46 -6.71
C SER A 23 -1.74 4.35 -7.66
N LEU A 24 -2.48 3.24 -7.64
CA LEU A 24 -2.31 2.08 -8.50
C LEU A 24 -3.32 2.13 -9.66
N SER A 25 -3.19 1.21 -10.62
CA SER A 25 -4.16 1.08 -11.71
C SER A 25 -5.55 0.66 -11.22
N ASN A 26 -6.58 0.93 -12.03
CA ASN A 26 -7.97 0.53 -11.76
C ASN A 26 -8.54 1.11 -10.45
N GLY A 27 -8.08 2.30 -10.06
CA GLY A 27 -8.59 3.02 -8.89
C GLY A 27 -8.14 2.44 -7.55
N PHE A 28 -7.19 1.49 -7.55
CA PHE A 28 -6.59 1.01 -6.31
C PHE A 28 -5.63 2.03 -5.72
N VAL A 29 -5.51 2.03 -4.40
CA VAL A 29 -4.60 2.89 -3.64
C VAL A 29 -3.88 2.04 -2.61
N LEU A 30 -2.55 2.15 -2.58
CA LEU A 30 -1.70 1.54 -1.57
C LEU A 30 -1.20 2.63 -0.62
N ASN A 31 -1.59 2.55 0.64
CA ASN A 31 -0.97 3.32 1.71
C ASN A 31 0.07 2.44 2.40
N TYR A 32 1.18 3.01 2.85
CA TYR A 32 2.21 2.25 3.56
C TYR A 32 2.90 3.07 4.66
N SER A 33 3.46 2.35 5.63
CA SER A 33 4.36 2.88 6.66
C SER A 33 5.52 1.91 6.89
N ILE A 34 6.72 2.46 7.04
CA ILE A 34 7.92 1.69 7.36
C ILE A 34 8.26 1.94 8.82
N THR A 35 8.18 0.89 9.62
CA THR A 35 8.61 0.88 11.03
C THR A 35 9.47 -0.35 11.23
N SER A 36 10.78 -0.17 11.24
CA SER A 36 11.73 -1.28 11.37
C SER A 36 11.35 -2.21 12.53
N PRO A 37 11.29 -3.53 12.32
CA PRO A 37 11.84 -4.28 11.18
C PRO A 37 10.84 -4.57 10.04
N LYS A 38 9.68 -3.89 9.99
CA LYS A 38 8.59 -4.22 9.07
C LYS A 38 8.16 -3.04 8.20
N ILE A 39 7.47 -3.38 7.12
CA ILE A 39 6.64 -2.47 6.36
C ILE A 39 5.18 -2.93 6.48
N SER A 40 4.28 -1.97 6.69
CA SER A 40 2.84 -2.18 6.78
C SER A 40 2.16 -1.48 5.62
N PHE A 41 1.10 -2.09 5.10
CA PHE A 41 0.38 -1.65 3.92
C PHE A 41 -1.13 -1.68 4.16
N THR A 42 -1.83 -0.73 3.55
CA THR A 42 -3.29 -0.74 3.38
C THR A 42 -3.61 -0.56 1.90
N LEU A 43 -4.06 -1.63 1.25
CA LEU A 43 -4.50 -1.64 -0.14
C LEU A 43 -6.03 -1.52 -0.20
N THR A 44 -6.54 -0.46 -0.83
CA THR A 44 -7.97 -0.25 -1.07
C THR A 44 -8.27 -0.16 -2.55
N GLY A 45 -9.46 -0.57 -2.95
CA GLY A 45 -9.92 -0.52 -4.35
C GLY A 45 -11.10 -1.46 -4.58
N SER A 46 -11.44 -1.74 -5.83
CA SER A 46 -12.59 -2.60 -6.16
C SER A 46 -12.24 -3.61 -7.27
N ASN A 47 -12.38 -4.91 -6.98
CA ASN A 47 -12.23 -6.00 -7.94
C ASN A 47 -12.92 -7.28 -7.43
N LYS A 48 -13.65 -8.02 -8.28
CA LYS A 48 -14.33 -9.28 -7.90
C LYS A 48 -13.48 -10.55 -8.08
N GLY A 49 -12.18 -10.44 -7.82
CA GLY A 49 -11.23 -11.55 -7.93
C GLY A 49 -9.96 -11.25 -7.16
N TYR A 50 -8.92 -12.05 -7.37
CA TYR A 50 -7.62 -11.79 -6.75
C TYR A 50 -7.13 -10.37 -7.03
N VAL A 51 -6.40 -9.84 -6.05
CA VAL A 51 -5.54 -8.66 -6.20
C VAL A 51 -4.15 -9.03 -5.70
N ALA A 52 -3.11 -8.61 -6.41
CA ALA A 52 -1.74 -8.98 -6.09
C ALA A 52 -0.79 -7.78 -6.21
N LEU A 53 0.14 -7.70 -5.25
CA LEU A 53 1.22 -6.73 -5.20
C LEU A 53 2.54 -7.48 -5.29
N GLY A 54 3.33 -7.18 -6.31
CA GLY A 54 4.64 -7.76 -6.53
C GLY A 54 5.76 -6.77 -6.22
N PHE A 55 6.80 -7.22 -5.55
CA PHE A 55 8.00 -6.48 -5.20
C PHE A 55 9.19 -7.03 -5.99
N GLY A 56 10.05 -6.11 -6.44
CA GLY A 56 11.28 -6.42 -7.16
C GLY A 56 11.05 -7.15 -8.49
N GLY A 57 11.95 -8.09 -8.81
CA GLY A 57 11.96 -8.83 -10.07
C GLY A 57 12.26 -7.99 -11.32
N ARG A 58 12.43 -8.66 -12.47
CA ARG A 58 12.48 -8.03 -13.81
C ARG A 58 11.20 -8.42 -14.56
N GLY A 59 10.10 -7.75 -14.23
CA GLY A 59 8.78 -8.21 -14.64
C GLY A 59 8.35 -9.36 -13.74
N MET A 60 7.99 -10.51 -14.32
CA MET A 60 7.60 -11.70 -13.54
C MET A 60 8.78 -12.49 -13.00
N ASP A 61 9.97 -12.34 -13.56
CA ASP A 61 11.16 -13.11 -13.17
C ASP A 61 11.73 -12.61 -11.83
N GLY A 62 11.85 -13.48 -10.84
CA GLY A 62 12.33 -13.15 -9.49
C GLY A 62 11.40 -12.25 -8.69
N ILE A 63 10.11 -12.20 -9.05
CA ILE A 63 9.12 -11.37 -8.37
C ILE A 63 8.63 -12.07 -7.09
N ASP A 64 8.48 -11.27 -6.04
CA ASP A 64 7.97 -11.64 -4.73
C ASP A 64 6.59 -10.99 -4.56
N VAL A 65 5.56 -11.77 -4.27
CA VAL A 65 4.17 -11.40 -4.49
C VAL A 65 3.30 -11.68 -3.28
N ALA A 66 2.74 -10.61 -2.74
CA ALA A 66 1.60 -10.67 -1.83
C ALA A 66 0.29 -10.71 -2.64
N ALA A 67 -0.37 -11.87 -2.67
CA ALA A 67 -1.67 -12.04 -3.32
C ALA A 67 -2.81 -12.15 -2.29
N PHE A 68 -3.98 -11.61 -2.62
CA PHE A 68 -5.12 -11.56 -1.70
C PHE A 68 -6.40 -12.07 -2.36
N LYS A 69 -7.15 -12.90 -1.63
CA LYS A 69 -8.48 -13.38 -2.01
C LYS A 69 -9.46 -13.28 -0.85
N TRP A 70 -10.73 -13.43 -1.19
CA TRP A 70 -11.81 -13.70 -0.25
C TRP A 70 -12.11 -15.19 -0.30
N ASP A 71 -12.05 -15.88 0.83
CA ASP A 71 -12.32 -17.32 0.91
C ASP A 71 -13.79 -17.67 1.21
N GLY A 72 -14.64 -16.65 1.38
CA GLY A 72 -16.03 -16.78 1.82
C GLY A 72 -16.27 -16.25 3.23
N THR A 73 -15.24 -16.13 4.06
CA THR A 73 -15.35 -15.71 5.47
C THR A 73 -14.37 -14.61 5.85
N GLN A 74 -13.18 -14.58 5.25
CA GLN A 74 -12.14 -13.60 5.54
C GLN A 74 -11.27 -13.28 4.32
N VAL A 75 -10.53 -12.18 4.43
CA VAL A 75 -9.44 -11.87 3.49
C VAL A 75 -8.27 -12.79 3.82
N VAL A 76 -7.79 -13.53 2.82
CA VAL A 76 -6.64 -14.43 2.93
C VAL A 76 -5.51 -13.88 2.08
N GLY A 77 -4.33 -13.77 2.68
CA GLY A 77 -3.08 -13.47 1.99
C GLY A 77 -2.36 -14.76 1.61
N GLU A 78 -1.78 -14.77 0.42
CA GLU A 78 -0.96 -15.84 -0.12
C GLU A 78 0.38 -15.23 -0.52
N ASP A 79 1.44 -15.68 0.16
CA ASP A 79 2.82 -15.31 -0.18
C ASP A 79 3.31 -16.20 -1.32
N ARG A 80 3.80 -15.56 -2.37
CA ARG A 80 4.06 -16.20 -3.65
C ARG A 80 5.32 -15.66 -4.28
N THR A 81 6.03 -16.49 -5.00
CA THR A 81 7.27 -16.12 -5.67
C THR A 81 7.40 -16.79 -7.04
N ASN A 82 8.25 -16.24 -7.89
CA ASN A 82 8.73 -16.89 -9.11
C ASN A 82 10.26 -16.93 -9.11
N ILE A 83 10.80 -18.07 -8.71
CA ILE A 83 12.25 -18.27 -8.51
C ILE A 83 12.93 -19.00 -9.67
N ASP A 84 12.14 -19.60 -10.56
CA ASP A 84 12.61 -20.57 -11.56
C ASP A 84 12.53 -20.04 -13.00
N SER A 85 12.31 -18.73 -13.18
CA SER A 85 12.21 -18.06 -14.48
C SER A 85 11.20 -18.71 -15.45
N GLN A 86 10.31 -19.57 -14.95
CA GLN A 86 9.27 -20.25 -15.74
C GLN A 86 8.06 -19.34 -15.99
N ASN A 87 8.12 -18.09 -15.55
CA ASN A 87 7.00 -17.14 -15.53
C ASN A 87 5.76 -17.64 -14.78
N VAL A 88 5.95 -18.56 -13.83
CA VAL A 88 4.89 -19.07 -12.96
C VAL A 88 5.16 -18.57 -11.55
N VAL A 89 4.27 -17.72 -11.07
CA VAL A 89 4.24 -17.32 -9.66
C VAL A 89 3.46 -18.38 -8.89
N ASP A 90 4.10 -19.01 -7.92
CA ASP A 90 3.53 -20.08 -7.09
C ASP A 90 3.68 -19.73 -5.61
N LEU A 91 3.00 -20.44 -4.72
CA LEU A 91 3.14 -20.24 -3.27
C LEU A 91 4.59 -20.47 -2.83
N ASP A 92 5.07 -19.62 -1.93
CA ASP A 92 6.42 -19.71 -1.36
C ASP A 92 6.72 -21.08 -0.77
N VAL A 93 5.76 -21.66 -0.06
CA VAL A 93 5.87 -22.99 0.53
C VAL A 93 6.06 -24.10 -0.51
N ASN A 94 5.53 -23.94 -1.73
CA ASN A 94 5.74 -24.89 -2.82
C ASN A 94 7.15 -24.79 -3.41
N LYS A 95 7.83 -23.67 -3.16
CA LYS A 95 9.20 -23.38 -3.59
C LYS A 95 10.23 -23.57 -2.47
N GLY A 96 9.79 -24.03 -1.28
CA GLY A 96 10.65 -24.27 -0.12
C GLY A 96 10.95 -23.03 0.71
N CYS A 97 10.21 -21.95 0.51
CA CYS A 97 10.35 -20.68 1.21
C CYS A 97 9.29 -20.55 2.34
N VAL A 98 9.48 -19.62 3.26
CA VAL A 98 8.54 -19.33 4.34
C VAL A 98 7.55 -18.24 3.94
N ASN A 99 6.29 -18.39 4.36
CA ASN A 99 5.31 -17.30 4.24
C ASN A 99 5.65 -16.20 5.27
N ASN A 100 6.07 -15.05 4.76
CA ASN A 100 6.47 -13.86 5.50
C ASN A 100 5.39 -12.76 5.47
N LEU A 101 4.27 -13.02 4.79
CA LEU A 101 3.10 -12.15 4.72
C LEU A 101 2.20 -12.31 5.96
N THR A 102 1.94 -11.21 6.64
CA THR A 102 0.95 -11.15 7.73
C THR A 102 -0.25 -10.31 7.30
N VAL A 103 -1.43 -10.92 7.18
CA VAL A 103 -2.69 -10.18 6.94
C VAL A 103 -3.36 -9.83 8.26
N ASP A 104 -3.75 -8.58 8.41
CA ASP A 104 -4.47 -8.10 9.58
C ASP A 104 -5.93 -8.62 9.53
N PRO A 105 -6.45 -9.19 10.64
CA PRO A 105 -7.79 -9.78 10.68
C PRO A 105 -8.93 -8.77 10.49
N THR A 106 -8.65 -7.47 10.58
CA THR A 106 -9.61 -6.39 10.29
C THR A 106 -9.68 -6.03 8.80
N SER A 107 -8.96 -6.75 7.93
CA SER A 107 -9.08 -6.63 6.48
C SER A 107 -10.48 -7.05 6.04
N THR A 108 -11.07 -6.30 5.11
CA THR A 108 -12.44 -6.55 4.63
C THR A 108 -12.53 -6.67 3.12
N TYR A 109 -13.53 -7.44 2.69
CA TYR A 109 -13.97 -7.53 1.31
C TYR A 109 -15.49 -7.55 1.27
N ASP A 110 -16.08 -6.65 0.48
CA ASP A 110 -17.51 -6.66 0.20
C ASP A 110 -17.76 -7.42 -1.11
N SER A 111 -18.29 -8.64 -1.00
CA SER A 111 -18.55 -9.50 -2.16
C SER A 111 -19.60 -8.96 -3.15
N SER A 112 -20.47 -8.05 -2.70
CA SER A 112 -21.51 -7.46 -3.56
C SER A 112 -20.91 -6.42 -4.50
N THR A 113 -19.99 -5.59 -3.99
CA THR A 113 -19.37 -4.48 -4.72
C THR A 113 -17.99 -4.83 -5.27
N GLY A 114 -17.30 -5.80 -4.69
CA GLY A 114 -15.89 -6.10 -4.95
C GLY A 114 -14.92 -5.20 -4.18
N ASN A 115 -15.41 -4.41 -3.21
CA ASN A 115 -14.57 -3.43 -2.52
C ASN A 115 -13.61 -4.10 -1.53
N TRP A 116 -12.33 -3.78 -1.67
CA TRP A 116 -11.22 -4.24 -0.84
C TRP A 116 -10.80 -3.18 0.17
N ASN A 117 -10.51 -3.63 1.39
CA ASN A 117 -9.68 -2.91 2.35
C ASN A 117 -8.74 -3.93 3.01
N ILE A 118 -7.60 -4.14 2.38
CA ILE A 118 -6.62 -5.16 2.77
C ILE A 118 -5.53 -4.47 3.58
N LYS A 119 -5.34 -4.91 4.82
CA LYS A 119 -4.26 -4.47 5.68
C LYS A 119 -3.29 -5.63 5.86
N PHE A 120 -2.03 -5.42 5.55
CA PHE A 120 -1.02 -6.47 5.66
C PHE A 120 0.34 -5.89 6.00
N SER A 121 1.25 -6.74 6.43
CA SER A 121 2.64 -6.36 6.70
C SER A 121 3.58 -7.49 6.33
N ARG A 122 4.85 -7.14 6.15
CA ARG A 122 5.93 -8.10 6.00
C ARG A 122 7.24 -7.55 6.58
N PRO A 123 8.21 -8.41 6.91
CA PRO A 123 9.57 -7.97 7.25
C PRO A 123 10.21 -7.19 6.11
N LEU A 124 11.05 -6.21 6.43
CA LEU A 124 11.89 -5.52 5.44
C LEU A 124 12.97 -6.44 4.84
N ASN A 125 13.39 -7.44 5.63
CA ASN A 125 14.32 -8.49 5.22
C ASN A 125 13.91 -9.79 5.91
N THR A 126 13.68 -10.83 5.11
CA THR A 126 13.27 -12.17 5.56
C THR A 126 14.44 -13.13 5.71
N ASN A 127 15.63 -12.76 5.21
CA ASN A 127 16.81 -13.61 5.04
C ASN A 127 16.59 -14.81 4.09
N GLU A 128 15.63 -14.69 3.15
CA GLU A 128 15.36 -15.68 2.10
C GLU A 128 15.64 -15.09 0.70
N PRO A 129 16.91 -14.79 0.36
CA PRO A 129 17.26 -14.00 -0.83
C PRO A 129 16.91 -14.66 -2.17
N ASN A 130 16.59 -15.95 -2.16
CA ASN A 130 16.15 -16.67 -3.35
C ASN A 130 14.65 -16.52 -3.61
N CYS A 131 13.87 -16.13 -2.60
CA CYS A 131 12.41 -16.10 -2.63
C CYS A 131 11.88 -14.68 -2.51
N ASP A 132 12.49 -13.91 -1.60
CA ASP A 132 12.02 -12.62 -1.16
C ASP A 132 12.93 -11.48 -1.58
N GLN A 133 12.30 -10.35 -1.83
CA GLN A 133 12.96 -9.09 -2.10
C GLN A 133 13.19 -8.33 -0.80
N ILE A 134 14.41 -7.85 -0.61
CA ILE A 134 14.73 -6.95 0.50
C ILE A 134 14.08 -5.59 0.22
N ILE A 135 13.20 -5.16 1.12
CA ILE A 135 12.58 -3.84 1.07
C ILE A 135 13.48 -2.86 1.82
N GLN A 136 14.07 -1.91 1.09
CA GLN A 136 14.94 -0.89 1.64
C GLN A 136 14.29 0.48 1.44
N ALA A 137 14.16 1.22 2.54
CA ALA A 137 13.74 2.61 2.47
C ALA A 137 14.72 3.44 1.64
N GLU A 138 14.21 4.49 0.99
CA GLU A 138 14.94 5.41 0.13
C GLU A 138 15.62 4.76 -1.08
N THR A 139 15.30 3.49 -1.36
CA THR A 139 15.81 2.75 -2.52
C THR A 139 14.70 2.55 -3.54
N SER A 140 15.00 2.80 -4.81
CA SER A 140 14.05 2.55 -5.90
C SER A 140 13.89 1.06 -6.13
N GLN A 141 12.65 0.58 -6.09
CA GLN A 141 12.28 -0.82 -6.28
C GLN A 141 11.21 -0.94 -7.36
N ASN A 142 11.19 -2.07 -8.06
CA ASN A 142 10.08 -2.39 -8.94
C ASN A 142 8.87 -2.77 -8.08
N LEU A 143 7.74 -2.13 -8.33
CA LEU A 143 6.45 -2.49 -7.77
C LEU A 143 5.55 -2.89 -8.95
N ALA A 144 4.93 -4.06 -8.84
CA ALA A 144 3.93 -4.54 -9.77
C ALA A 144 2.58 -4.66 -9.06
N PHE A 145 1.51 -4.46 -9.81
CA PHE A 145 0.16 -4.69 -9.33
C PHE A 145 -0.64 -5.43 -10.39
N ALA A 146 -1.42 -6.41 -9.96
CA ALA A 146 -2.27 -7.18 -10.84
C ALA A 146 -3.64 -7.42 -10.22
N ILE A 147 -4.67 -7.45 -11.07
CA ILE A 147 -6.02 -7.87 -10.71
C ILE A 147 -6.44 -9.03 -11.60
N PHE A 148 -7.31 -9.89 -11.07
CA PHE A 148 -7.75 -11.11 -11.72
C PHE A 148 -9.26 -11.09 -11.85
N LYS A 149 -9.78 -11.85 -12.82
CA LYS A 149 -11.23 -11.94 -13.09
C LYS A 149 -12.01 -12.50 -11.91
N ASP A 150 -11.43 -13.47 -11.21
CA ASP A 150 -12.03 -14.25 -10.14
C ASP A 150 -10.95 -14.72 -9.14
N PHE A 151 -11.34 -15.56 -8.19
CA PHE A 151 -10.45 -16.13 -7.16
C PHE A 151 -9.74 -17.40 -7.61
N THR A 152 -9.52 -17.58 -8.91
CA THR A 152 -8.67 -18.64 -9.45
C THR A 152 -7.31 -18.05 -9.82
N TRP A 153 -6.23 -18.67 -9.33
CA TRP A 153 -4.88 -18.26 -9.68
C TRP A 153 -4.54 -18.65 -11.14
N LYS A 154 -4.86 -17.76 -12.07
CA LYS A 154 -4.64 -17.88 -13.52
C LYS A 154 -4.02 -16.59 -14.05
N GLN A 155 -4.04 -16.35 -15.35
CA GLN A 155 -3.59 -15.08 -15.90
C GLN A 155 -4.42 -13.90 -15.36
N HIS A 156 -3.74 -12.84 -14.94
CA HIS A 156 -4.36 -11.59 -14.52
C HIS A 156 -5.09 -10.90 -15.69
N THR A 157 -6.16 -10.17 -15.39
CA THR A 157 -6.94 -9.41 -16.39
C THR A 157 -6.38 -8.03 -16.64
N SER A 158 -5.67 -7.47 -15.66
CA SER A 158 -4.95 -6.20 -15.80
C SER A 158 -3.73 -6.25 -14.90
N GLN A 159 -2.63 -5.70 -15.40
CA GLN A 159 -1.38 -5.53 -14.65
C GLN A 159 -0.75 -4.21 -15.01
N ASN A 160 0.01 -3.64 -14.07
CA ASN A 160 0.94 -2.56 -14.34
C ASN A 160 2.18 -2.76 -13.45
N SER A 161 3.31 -2.20 -13.88
CA SER A 161 4.54 -2.15 -13.08
C SER A 161 5.23 -0.79 -13.23
N TRP A 162 5.91 -0.37 -12.17
CA TRP A 162 6.61 0.90 -12.12
C TRP A 162 7.76 0.83 -11.12
N LYS A 163 8.69 1.77 -11.24
CA LYS A 163 9.73 1.98 -10.23
C LYS A 163 9.20 2.94 -9.18
N PHE A 164 9.35 2.58 -7.92
CA PHE A 164 8.92 3.40 -6.79
C PHE A 164 10.01 3.43 -5.72
N THR A 165 10.22 4.59 -5.11
CA THR A 165 11.12 4.72 -3.96
C THR A 165 10.27 4.79 -2.70
N LEU A 166 10.37 3.75 -1.86
CA LEU A 166 9.63 3.70 -0.61
C LEU A 166 10.31 4.62 0.41
N SER A 167 9.60 5.61 0.94
CA SER A 167 10.13 6.56 1.92
C SER A 167 9.86 6.06 3.34
N ALA A 168 10.88 6.09 4.20
CA ALA A 168 10.68 5.87 5.65
C ALA A 168 10.13 7.13 6.33
N SER A 169 10.36 8.30 5.74
CA SER A 169 9.74 9.54 6.17
C SER A 169 8.30 9.61 5.67
N ALA A 170 7.43 10.21 6.48
CA ALA A 170 6.07 10.55 6.11
C ALA A 170 6.08 11.55 4.94
N GLN A 171 5.66 11.14 3.74
CA GLN A 171 5.42 12.05 2.63
C GLN A 171 3.92 12.37 2.53
N ASN A 172 3.58 13.65 2.63
CA ASN A 172 2.23 14.10 2.29
C ASN A 172 1.98 13.90 0.79
N ASP A 173 0.76 13.50 0.44
CA ASP A 173 0.28 13.58 -0.94
C ASP A 173 0.54 15.02 -1.45
N PRO A 174 1.35 15.20 -2.52
CA PRO A 174 1.69 16.54 -3.01
C PRO A 174 0.45 17.35 -3.40
N ASN A 175 -0.68 16.69 -3.68
CA ASN A 175 -1.95 17.35 -4.02
C ASN A 175 -2.72 17.88 -2.79
N VAL A 176 -2.49 17.34 -1.59
CA VAL A 176 -3.19 17.77 -0.37
C VAL A 176 -2.44 18.93 0.31
N SER A 177 -1.11 18.91 0.23
CA SER A 177 -0.26 19.96 0.78
C SER A 177 -0.55 21.33 0.15
N SER A 178 -0.83 21.37 -1.16
CA SER A 178 -1.19 22.60 -1.88
C SER A 178 -2.52 23.20 -1.42
N LEU A 179 -3.54 22.38 -1.14
CA LEU A 179 -4.84 22.82 -0.65
C LEU A 179 -4.75 23.40 0.76
N LEU A 180 -4.03 22.76 1.68
CA LEU A 180 -3.84 23.28 3.05
C LEU A 180 -3.08 24.61 3.06
N ILE A 181 -2.05 24.74 2.21
CA ILE A 181 -1.35 26.01 1.98
C ILE A 181 -2.34 27.07 1.43
N GLN A 182 -3.19 26.70 0.48
CA GLN A 182 -4.19 27.62 -0.09
C GLN A 182 -5.24 28.09 0.94
N TYR A 183 -5.73 27.18 1.80
CA TYR A 183 -6.70 27.52 2.86
C TYR A 183 -6.09 28.37 3.98
N SER A 184 -4.81 28.16 4.30
CA SER A 184 -4.08 28.97 5.30
C SER A 184 -3.80 30.39 4.80
N TYR A 185 -3.54 30.58 3.51
CA TYR A 185 -3.50 31.92 2.91
C TYR A 185 -4.87 32.61 2.93
N LEU A 186 -5.96 31.87 2.65
CA LEU A 186 -7.32 32.43 2.65
C LEU A 186 -7.76 32.90 4.03
N THR A 187 -7.43 32.14 5.09
CA THR A 187 -7.73 32.51 6.48
C THR A 187 -6.88 33.68 6.96
N LEU A 188 -5.60 33.75 6.55
CA LEU A 188 -4.75 34.91 6.86
C LEU A 188 -5.26 36.19 6.18
N PHE A 189 -5.72 36.07 4.92
CA PHE A 189 -6.30 37.20 4.19
C PHE A 189 -7.61 37.69 4.83
N PHE A 190 -8.47 36.76 5.27
CA PHE A 190 -9.70 37.09 6.01
C PHE A 190 -9.41 37.77 7.34
N MET A 191 -8.41 37.29 8.09
CA MET A 191 -7.97 37.92 9.33
C MET A 191 -7.48 39.35 9.08
N LEU A 192 -6.66 39.57 8.04
CA LEU A 192 -6.15 40.90 7.69
C LEU A 192 -7.27 41.88 7.30
N MET A 193 -8.33 41.41 6.64
CA MET A 193 -9.48 42.26 6.28
C MET A 193 -10.41 42.61 7.46
N ILE A 194 -10.34 41.87 8.57
CA ILE A 194 -11.10 42.21 9.80
C ILE A 194 -10.39 43.32 10.61
N PHE A 195 -9.11 43.58 10.34
CA PHE A 195 -8.30 44.58 11.05
C PHE A 195 -8.00 45.85 10.24
N VAL A 196 -8.65 46.04 9.07
CA VAL A 196 -8.69 47.31 8.30
C VAL A 196 -10.06 47.94 8.47
#